data_AF-A0A2T7N701-F1
#
_entry.id   AF-A0A2T7N701-F1
#
_cell.length_a   1.000
_cell.length_b   1.000
_cell.length_c   1.000
_cell.angle_alpha   90.00
_cell.angle_beta   90.00
_cell.angle_gamma   90.00
#
_symmetry.space_group_name_H-M   'P 1'
#
loop_
_entity.id
_entity.type
_entity.pdbx_description
1 polymer ?
#
loop_
_entity_poly.entity_id
_entity_poly.type
_entity_poly.pdbx_seq_one_letter_code
_entity_poly.pdbx_strand_id
1 'polypeptide(L)'
;MIIETIRMRHSTRKFLSYDLSAEEKERLMNFFRELPTLHSLHLKWTLRDLNKGSGVIFAPCPEKPNCLVEYGFQGEIIVLEVTKMGLGSCWNAGIREEGSPAGIILGKEDSGKVTLNDVLTGMGRRKELKSLVEGPLPKDERLLQILESCRLAPSSMNRQPWRFNVQNGDLYIWTKGNVIGGGHWIDLGIVLSHAYITALEFFSKVSIEKAARDKYRVIMS
;
A
#
# COMPACT_ATOMS: atom_id res chain seq x y z
N MET A 1 -2.51 14.91 8.10
CA MET A 1 -1.22 14.79 7.37
C MET A 1 -1.02 13.34 6.91
N ILE A 2 -0.24 13.04 5.86
CA ILE A 2 -0.18 11.65 5.32
C ILE A 2 0.36 10.64 6.34
N ILE A 3 1.30 11.07 7.19
CA ILE A 3 1.89 10.22 8.24
C ILE A 3 0.83 9.78 9.25
N GLU A 4 -0.11 10.66 9.59
CA GLU A 4 -1.24 10.32 10.47
C GLU A 4 -2.19 9.34 9.77
N THR A 5 -2.49 9.56 8.49
CA THR A 5 -3.29 8.61 7.68
C THR A 5 -2.66 7.22 7.66
N ILE A 6 -1.34 7.13 7.46
CA ILE A 6 -0.60 5.85 7.48
C ILE A 6 -0.70 5.16 8.84
N ARG A 7 -0.63 5.93 9.94
CA ARG A 7 -0.78 5.41 11.32
C ARG A 7 -2.21 4.95 11.62
N MET A 8 -3.22 5.64 11.11
CA MET A 8 -4.63 5.28 11.27
C MET A 8 -5.01 4.04 10.45
N ARG A 9 -4.41 3.88 9.27
CA ARG A 9 -4.70 2.77 8.36
C ARG A 9 -4.40 1.44 9.06
N HIS A 10 -5.41 0.57 9.11
CA HIS A 10 -5.29 -0.81 9.54
C HIS A 10 -6.22 -1.70 8.70
N SER A 11 -6.04 -3.02 8.77
CA SER A 11 -6.82 -3.94 7.93
C SER A 11 -8.19 -4.18 8.55
N THR A 12 -9.21 -3.50 8.05
CA THR A 12 -10.60 -3.66 8.50
C THR A 12 -11.23 -4.87 7.83
N ARG A 13 -11.70 -5.86 8.61
CA ARG A 13 -12.29 -7.11 8.07
C ARG A 13 -13.76 -7.27 8.41
N LYS A 14 -14.30 -6.35 9.20
CA LYS A 14 -15.70 -6.27 9.59
C LYS A 14 -16.22 -4.90 9.23
N PHE A 15 -17.35 -4.89 8.56
CA PHE A 15 -17.94 -3.68 8.05
C PHE A 15 -19.41 -3.64 8.45
N LEU A 16 -19.88 -2.45 8.78
CA LEU A 16 -21.29 -2.17 8.94
C LEU A 16 -21.99 -2.29 7.58
N SER A 17 -23.31 -2.52 7.60
CA SER A 17 -24.13 -2.37 6.41
C SER A 17 -24.16 -0.89 6.03
N TYR A 18 -23.46 -0.53 4.96
CA TYR A 18 -23.32 0.85 4.51
C TYR A 18 -23.07 0.87 3.01
N ASP A 19 -23.88 1.61 2.26
CA ASP A 19 -23.63 1.89 0.85
C ASP A 19 -22.88 3.21 0.72
N LEU A 20 -21.88 3.26 -0.17
CA LEU A 20 -21.21 4.53 -0.47
C LEU A 20 -22.21 5.51 -1.10
N SER A 21 -22.18 6.76 -0.65
CA SER A 21 -22.97 7.83 -1.25
C SER A 21 -22.49 8.14 -2.67
N ALA A 22 -23.32 8.81 -3.48
CA ALA A 22 -22.93 9.23 -4.82
C ALA A 22 -21.68 10.14 -4.80
N GLU A 23 -21.57 11.01 -3.80
CA GLU A 23 -20.42 11.90 -3.59
C GLU A 23 -19.15 11.13 -3.24
N GLU A 24 -19.24 10.11 -2.37
CA GLU A 24 -18.10 9.25 -2.03
C GLU A 24 -17.61 8.46 -3.25
N LYS A 25 -18.54 7.92 -4.06
CA LYS A 25 -18.21 7.22 -5.30
C LYS A 25 -17.56 8.17 -6.31
N GLU A 26 -18.12 9.37 -6.50
CA GLU A 26 -17.57 10.37 -7.41
C GLU A 26 -16.16 10.82 -6.99
N ARG A 27 -15.94 11.06 -5.69
CA ARG A 27 -14.61 11.38 -5.16
C ARG A 27 -13.59 10.30 -5.50
N LEU A 28 -13.93 9.02 -5.28
CA LEU A 28 -13.03 7.91 -5.61
C LEU A 28 -12.76 7.82 -7.12
N MET A 29 -13.80 7.91 -7.95
CA MET A 29 -13.65 7.84 -9.41
C MET A 29 -12.82 9.00 -9.97
N ASN A 30 -12.95 10.20 -9.41
CA ASN A 30 -12.10 11.34 -9.76
C ASN A 30 -10.67 11.12 -9.28
N PHE A 31 -10.48 10.63 -8.05
CA PHE A 31 -9.16 10.32 -7.50
C PHE A 31 -8.41 9.28 -8.33
N PHE A 32 -9.09 8.26 -8.85
CA PHE A 32 -8.47 7.22 -9.69
C PHE A 32 -7.77 7.82 -10.92
N ARG A 33 -8.34 8.87 -11.53
CA ARG A 33 -7.79 9.51 -12.74
C ARG A 33 -6.50 10.29 -12.48
N GLU A 34 -6.30 10.75 -11.26
CA GLU A 34 -5.17 11.60 -10.84
C GLU A 34 -4.04 10.80 -10.17
N LEU A 35 -4.12 9.47 -10.17
CA LEU A 35 -3.12 8.63 -9.52
C LEU A 35 -1.73 8.79 -10.17
N PRO A 36 -0.67 8.96 -9.35
CA PRO A 36 0.69 8.93 -9.86
C PRO A 36 1.04 7.53 -10.36
N THR A 37 2.04 7.46 -11.25
CA THR A 37 2.49 6.19 -11.84
C THR A 37 3.98 5.96 -11.63
N LEU A 38 4.41 4.70 -11.52
CA LEU A 38 5.83 4.32 -11.46
C LEU A 38 6.41 3.99 -12.84
N HIS A 39 5.66 3.27 -13.66
CA HIS A 39 6.10 2.77 -14.97
C HIS A 39 5.29 3.39 -16.13
N SER A 40 4.77 4.60 -15.94
CA SER A 40 3.86 5.26 -16.90
C SER A 40 2.63 4.40 -17.22
N LEU A 41 2.25 3.50 -16.31
CA LEU A 41 1.11 2.61 -16.45
C LEU A 41 -0.02 3.10 -15.54
N HIS A 42 -1.04 3.72 -16.11
CA HIS A 42 -2.23 4.10 -15.35
C HIS A 42 -3.25 2.96 -15.40
N LEU A 43 -3.45 2.27 -14.27
CA LEU A 43 -4.36 1.14 -14.21
C LEU A 43 -5.82 1.62 -14.20
N LYS A 44 -6.71 0.85 -14.84
CA LYS A 44 -8.14 1.17 -14.91
C LYS A 44 -8.85 0.73 -13.62
N TRP A 45 -8.62 1.46 -12.54
CA TRP A 45 -9.30 1.24 -11.27
C TRP A 45 -10.79 1.48 -11.40
N THR A 46 -11.57 0.59 -10.82
CA THR A 46 -13.03 0.66 -10.77
C THR A 46 -13.52 0.30 -9.38
N LEU A 47 -14.77 0.66 -9.11
CA LEU A 47 -15.48 0.39 -7.87
C LEU A 47 -16.75 -0.38 -8.20
N ARG A 48 -16.95 -1.51 -7.53
CA ARG A 48 -18.18 -2.29 -7.59
C ARG A 48 -18.80 -2.39 -6.20
N ASP A 49 -20.11 -2.24 -6.10
CA ASP A 49 -20.83 -2.41 -4.85
C ASP A 49 -20.79 -3.88 -4.39
N LEU A 50 -20.72 -4.09 -3.07
CA LEU A 50 -20.72 -5.41 -2.45
C LEU A 50 -21.87 -5.54 -1.46
N ASN A 51 -22.41 -6.75 -1.33
CA ASN A 51 -23.40 -7.07 -0.28
C ASN A 51 -22.77 -7.17 1.13
N LYS A 52 -21.43 -7.15 1.25
CA LYS A 52 -20.68 -7.22 2.52
C LYS A 52 -19.53 -6.20 2.47
N GLY A 53 -19.58 -5.20 3.36
CA GLY A 53 -18.84 -3.94 3.16
C GLY A 53 -19.65 -2.98 2.30
N SER A 54 -19.01 -1.92 1.82
CA SER A 54 -19.65 -0.92 0.95
C SER A 54 -19.31 -1.12 -0.52
N GLY A 55 -18.13 -1.68 -0.80
CA GLY A 55 -17.73 -2.00 -2.17
C GLY A 55 -16.40 -2.72 -2.23
N VAL A 56 -15.95 -2.96 -3.46
CA VAL A 56 -14.62 -3.45 -3.78
C VAL A 56 -14.00 -2.63 -4.89
N ILE A 57 -12.77 -2.21 -4.66
CA ILE A 57 -11.94 -1.52 -5.64
C ILE A 57 -10.95 -2.52 -6.25
N PHE A 58 -10.82 -2.50 -7.57
CA PHE A 58 -9.93 -3.38 -8.32
C PHE A 58 -9.58 -2.78 -9.68
N ALA A 59 -8.54 -3.31 -10.33
CA ALA A 59 -8.21 -2.99 -11.72
C ALA A 59 -7.71 -4.23 -12.46
N PRO A 60 -7.95 -4.37 -13.77
CA PRO A 60 -7.25 -5.37 -14.57
C PRO A 60 -5.74 -5.10 -14.59
N CYS A 61 -4.94 -6.10 -14.26
CA CYS A 61 -3.49 -6.04 -14.31
C CYS A 61 -2.91 -7.42 -14.67
N PRO A 62 -2.27 -7.56 -15.84
CA PRO A 62 -1.57 -8.79 -16.20
C PRO A 62 -0.55 -9.20 -15.13
N GLU A 63 -0.35 -10.51 -14.93
CA GLU A 63 0.63 -11.07 -13.98
C GLU A 63 2.09 -10.87 -14.46
N LYS A 64 2.49 -9.61 -14.62
CA LYS A 64 3.85 -9.18 -14.98
C LYS A 64 4.42 -8.35 -13.83
N PRO A 65 5.70 -8.53 -13.44
CA PRO A 65 6.30 -7.87 -12.29
C PRO A 65 6.04 -6.35 -12.23
N ASN A 66 6.30 -5.62 -13.32
CA ASN A 66 6.10 -4.16 -13.33
C ASN A 66 4.62 -3.77 -13.15
N CYS A 67 3.67 -4.53 -13.74
CA CYS A 67 2.23 -4.26 -13.54
C CYS A 67 1.83 -4.51 -12.10
N LEU A 68 2.31 -5.61 -11.49
CA LEU A 68 1.99 -5.94 -10.10
C LEU A 68 2.60 -4.94 -9.10
N VAL A 69 3.79 -4.42 -9.37
CA VAL A 69 4.38 -3.30 -8.59
C VAL A 69 3.52 -2.04 -8.76
N GLU A 70 3.10 -1.72 -9.97
CA GLU A 70 2.17 -0.60 -10.23
C GLU A 70 0.84 -0.77 -9.48
N TYR A 71 0.30 -2.00 -9.47
CA TYR A 71 -0.94 -2.36 -8.78
C TYR A 71 -0.87 -2.09 -7.28
N GLY A 72 0.20 -2.54 -6.64
CA GLY A 72 0.43 -2.27 -5.22
C GLY A 72 0.64 -0.78 -4.94
N PHE A 73 1.37 -0.09 -5.82
CA PHE A 73 1.67 1.34 -5.67
C PHE A 73 0.39 2.20 -5.73
N GLN A 74 -0.37 2.10 -6.81
CA GLN A 74 -1.60 2.85 -6.99
C GLN A 74 -2.69 2.42 -5.99
N GLY A 75 -2.83 1.11 -5.77
CA GLY A 75 -3.84 0.55 -4.87
C GLY A 75 -3.64 1.01 -3.42
N GLU A 76 -2.40 1.13 -2.95
CA GLU A 76 -2.17 1.61 -1.58
C GLU A 76 -2.38 3.13 -1.44
N ILE A 77 -2.11 3.91 -2.49
CA ILE A 77 -2.47 5.34 -2.51
C ILE A 77 -4.00 5.49 -2.42
N ILE A 78 -4.76 4.65 -3.12
CA ILE A 78 -6.22 4.57 -2.98
C ILE A 78 -6.61 4.17 -1.56
N VAL A 79 -5.98 3.16 -0.96
CA VAL A 79 -6.25 2.74 0.44
C VAL A 79 -6.08 3.90 1.43
N LEU A 80 -5.05 4.73 1.23
CA LEU A 80 -4.82 5.90 2.09
C LEU A 80 -5.83 7.02 1.83
N GLU A 81 -6.33 7.17 0.60
CA GLU A 81 -7.45 8.08 0.32
C GLU A 81 -8.75 7.59 0.97
N VAL A 82 -9.05 6.29 0.88
CA VAL A 82 -10.17 5.66 1.59
C VAL A 82 -10.05 5.88 3.10
N THR A 83 -8.83 5.77 3.66
CA THR A 83 -8.57 6.05 5.08
C THR A 83 -8.85 7.53 5.41
N LYS A 84 -8.48 8.49 4.54
CA LYS A 84 -8.80 9.92 4.73
C LYS A 84 -10.30 10.20 4.65
N MET A 85 -11.06 9.40 3.92
CA MET A 85 -12.52 9.46 3.88
C MET A 85 -13.18 8.92 5.17
N GLY A 86 -12.40 8.40 6.12
CA GLY A 86 -12.92 7.81 7.36
C GLY A 86 -13.47 6.39 7.17
N LEU A 87 -13.12 5.72 6.07
CA LEU A 87 -13.54 4.36 5.77
C LEU A 87 -12.40 3.37 6.07
N GLY A 88 -12.78 2.18 6.53
CA GLY A 88 -11.88 1.05 6.68
C GLY A 88 -11.60 0.38 5.34
N SER A 89 -10.47 -0.31 5.23
CA SER A 89 -10.12 -1.07 4.03
C SER A 89 -9.35 -2.34 4.31
N CYS A 90 -9.41 -3.31 3.39
CA CYS A 90 -8.58 -4.51 3.43
C CYS A 90 -8.26 -5.04 2.03
N TRP A 91 -6.97 -5.20 1.75
CA TRP A 91 -6.46 -6.02 0.65
C TRP A 91 -6.96 -7.46 0.77
N ASN A 92 -7.51 -8.02 -0.30
CA ASN A 92 -8.08 -9.35 -0.35
C ASN A 92 -7.81 -10.05 -1.69
N ALA A 93 -6.92 -11.04 -1.66
CA ALA A 93 -6.60 -11.88 -2.83
C ALA A 93 -7.68 -12.93 -3.16
N GLY A 94 -8.68 -13.10 -2.29
CA GLY A 94 -9.82 -14.00 -2.53
C GLY A 94 -10.95 -13.36 -3.35
N ILE A 95 -10.91 -12.04 -3.57
CA ILE A 95 -11.80 -11.36 -4.50
C ILE A 95 -11.43 -11.76 -5.92
N ARG A 96 -12.40 -12.30 -6.67
CA ARG A 96 -12.23 -12.74 -8.05
C ARG A 96 -12.92 -11.75 -8.98
N GLU A 97 -12.14 -10.83 -9.51
CA GLU A 97 -12.55 -9.90 -10.56
C GLU A 97 -11.70 -10.16 -11.80
N GLU A 98 -12.29 -10.01 -12.98
CA GLU A 98 -11.65 -10.40 -14.23
C GLU A 98 -10.33 -9.63 -14.45
N GLY A 99 -9.23 -10.39 -14.59
CA GLY A 99 -7.90 -9.83 -14.80
C GLY A 99 -7.31 -9.09 -13.60
N SER A 100 -7.95 -9.11 -12.43
CA SER A 100 -7.44 -8.43 -11.22
C SER A 100 -6.71 -9.40 -10.29
N PRO A 101 -5.47 -9.08 -9.87
CA PRO A 101 -4.69 -9.97 -9.00
C PRO A 101 -5.16 -9.94 -7.53
N ALA A 102 -5.86 -8.88 -7.10
CA ALA A 102 -6.46 -8.75 -5.77
C ALA A 102 -7.52 -7.65 -5.77
N GLY A 103 -8.47 -7.69 -4.83
CA GLY A 103 -9.40 -6.59 -4.56
C GLY A 103 -9.07 -5.85 -3.27
N ILE A 104 -9.58 -4.63 -3.14
CA ILE A 104 -9.52 -3.80 -1.94
C ILE A 104 -10.96 -3.59 -1.47
N ILE A 105 -11.37 -4.30 -0.42
CA ILE A 105 -12.69 -4.09 0.19
C ILE A 105 -12.63 -2.79 1.00
N LEU A 106 -13.69 -1.99 0.92
CA LEU A 106 -13.85 -0.77 1.69
C LEU A 106 -15.24 -0.65 2.29
N GLY A 107 -15.35 0.11 3.38
CA GLY A 107 -16.62 0.47 3.99
C GLY A 107 -16.47 1.03 5.40
N LYS A 108 -17.58 1.30 6.06
CA LYS A 108 -17.56 1.72 7.48
C LYS A 108 -17.18 0.55 8.36
N GLU A 109 -16.14 0.74 9.16
CA GLU A 109 -15.68 -0.28 10.10
C GLU A 109 -16.74 -0.61 11.15
N ASP A 110 -16.95 -1.91 11.37
CA ASP A 110 -17.64 -2.40 12.56
C ASP A 110 -16.58 -2.76 13.62
N SER A 111 -16.43 -1.87 14.61
CA SER A 111 -15.48 -1.98 15.71
C SER A 111 -15.85 -3.04 16.77
N GLY A 112 -16.79 -3.94 16.45
CA GLY A 112 -17.16 -5.07 17.30
C GLY A 112 -15.98 -5.94 17.74
N LYS A 113 -16.24 -6.93 18.61
CA LYS A 113 -15.20 -7.72 19.30
C LYS A 113 -14.10 -8.27 18.36
N VAL A 114 -12.84 -8.11 18.74
CA VAL A 114 -11.65 -8.69 18.07
C VAL A 114 -11.83 -10.20 17.88
N THR A 115 -11.52 -10.71 16.69
CA THR A 115 -11.67 -12.14 16.34
C THR A 115 -10.36 -12.91 16.39
N LEU A 116 -10.47 -14.24 16.43
CA LEU A 116 -9.32 -15.16 16.30
C LEU A 116 -8.46 -14.88 15.04
N ASN A 117 -9.09 -14.50 13.92
CA ASN A 117 -8.36 -14.15 12.69
C ASN A 117 -7.53 -12.86 12.83
N ASP A 118 -8.00 -11.90 13.61
CA ASP A 118 -7.26 -10.65 13.86
C ASP A 118 -5.99 -10.93 14.68
N VAL A 119 -6.06 -11.89 15.60
CA VAL A 119 -4.92 -12.37 16.38
C VAL A 119 -3.96 -13.20 15.51
N LEU A 120 -4.46 -14.16 14.73
CA LEU A 120 -3.65 -15.05 13.89
C LEU A 120 -2.89 -14.30 12.78
N THR A 121 -3.47 -13.24 12.23
CA THR A 121 -2.80 -12.40 11.21
C THR A 121 -1.78 -11.43 11.81
N GLY A 122 -1.66 -11.38 13.15
CA GLY A 122 -0.78 -10.45 13.84
C GLY A 122 -1.13 -9.00 13.57
N MET A 123 -2.42 -8.67 13.55
CA MET A 123 -2.91 -7.32 13.25
C MET A 123 -2.16 -6.27 14.07
N GLY A 124 -1.65 -5.23 13.41
CA GLY A 124 -0.87 -4.16 14.03
C GLY A 124 0.58 -4.51 14.40
N ARG A 125 0.98 -5.78 14.44
CA ARG A 125 2.38 -6.15 14.71
C ARG A 125 3.26 -5.80 13.52
N ARG A 126 4.40 -5.20 13.80
CA ARG A 126 5.43 -4.86 12.82
C ARG A 126 6.80 -5.29 13.33
N LYS A 127 7.67 -5.69 12.41
CA LYS A 127 9.08 -5.94 12.70
C LYS A 127 9.73 -4.65 13.17
N GLU A 128 10.79 -4.78 13.95
CA GLU A 128 11.66 -3.66 14.31
C GLU A 128 12.28 -3.05 13.06
N LEU A 129 12.29 -1.71 12.95
CA LEU A 129 12.80 -1.03 11.76
C LEU A 129 14.23 -1.47 11.42
N LYS A 130 15.09 -1.57 12.44
CA LYS A 130 16.48 -2.00 12.31
C LYS A 130 16.64 -3.38 11.65
N SER A 131 15.65 -4.27 11.77
CA SER A 131 15.70 -5.61 11.14
C SER A 131 15.38 -5.61 9.63
N LEU A 132 14.84 -4.48 9.13
CA LEU A 132 14.46 -4.28 7.73
C LEU A 132 15.50 -3.45 6.96
N VAL A 133 16.36 -2.72 7.67
CA VAL A 133 17.39 -1.86 7.08
C VAL A 133 18.72 -2.60 7.02
N GLU A 134 19.33 -2.63 5.83
CA GLU A 134 20.72 -3.05 5.64
C GLU A 134 21.63 -1.83 5.81
N GLY A 135 22.51 -1.87 6.82
CA GLY A 135 23.38 -0.76 7.21
C GLY A 135 22.89 0.02 8.43
N PRO A 136 23.54 1.14 8.77
CA PRO A 136 23.10 1.99 9.87
C PRO A 136 21.77 2.67 9.54
N LEU A 137 20.96 2.93 10.58
CA LEU A 137 19.80 3.82 10.43
C LEU A 137 20.28 5.24 10.09
N PRO A 138 19.58 5.97 9.21
CA PRO A 138 19.95 7.35 8.89
C PRO A 138 19.81 8.24 10.13
N LYS A 139 20.65 9.27 10.24
CA LYS A 139 20.51 10.30 11.27
C LYS A 139 19.50 11.39 10.89
N ASP A 140 19.20 11.54 9.59
CA ASP A 140 18.19 12.48 9.10
C ASP A 140 16.80 12.01 9.53
N GLU A 141 16.12 12.84 10.34
CA GLU A 141 14.79 12.54 10.88
C GLU A 141 13.73 12.38 9.79
N ARG A 142 13.87 13.08 8.65
CA ARG A 142 12.95 12.95 7.50
C ARG A 142 13.06 11.55 6.91
N LEU A 143 14.28 11.04 6.71
CA LEU A 143 14.53 9.68 6.23
C LEU A 143 14.06 8.62 7.23
N LEU A 144 14.28 8.85 8.53
CA LEU A 144 13.72 7.97 9.57
C LEU A 144 12.19 7.92 9.52
N GLN A 145 11.53 9.07 9.35
CA GLN A 145 10.07 9.13 9.28
C GLN A 145 9.52 8.45 8.02
N ILE A 146 10.21 8.55 6.88
CA ILE A 146 9.89 7.83 5.64
C ILE A 146 10.04 6.32 5.85
N LEU A 147 11.14 5.87 6.46
CA LEU A 147 11.38 4.46 6.78
C LEU A 147 10.33 3.89 7.74
N GLU A 148 9.92 4.65 8.76
CA GLU A 148 8.83 4.27 9.67
C GLU A 148 7.49 4.16 8.92
N SER A 149 7.19 5.10 8.02
CA SER A 149 6.00 4.99 7.16
C SER A 149 6.04 3.72 6.30
N CYS A 150 7.19 3.40 5.70
CA CYS A 150 7.38 2.18 4.93
C CYS A 150 7.19 0.92 5.78
N ARG A 151 7.69 0.93 7.03
CA ARG A 151 7.52 -0.18 7.98
C ARG A 151 6.05 -0.45 8.32
N LEU A 152 5.22 0.59 8.36
CA LEU A 152 3.79 0.48 8.68
C LEU A 152 2.94 -0.03 7.52
N ALA A 153 3.47 -0.07 6.29
CA ALA A 153 2.78 -0.55 5.11
C ALA A 153 2.16 -1.95 5.30
N PRO A 154 0.98 -2.24 4.71
CA PRO A 154 0.40 -3.58 4.75
C PRO A 154 1.22 -4.55 3.88
N SER A 155 1.08 -5.85 4.17
CA SER A 155 1.65 -6.89 3.31
C SER A 155 0.87 -8.18 3.42
N SER A 156 0.94 -9.01 2.38
CA SER A 156 0.36 -10.34 2.37
C SER A 156 0.80 -11.15 3.60
N MET A 157 -0.18 -11.58 4.40
CA MET A 157 0.02 -12.30 5.67
C MET A 157 0.97 -11.58 6.65
N ASN A 158 1.03 -10.24 6.59
CA ASN A 158 1.88 -9.41 7.44
C ASN A 158 3.38 -9.77 7.38
N ARG A 159 3.83 -10.35 6.25
CA ARG A 159 5.20 -10.86 6.09
C ARG A 159 6.27 -9.78 6.16
N GLN A 160 5.96 -8.55 5.75
CA GLN A 160 6.91 -7.43 5.64
C GLN A 160 8.18 -7.89 4.88
N PRO A 161 8.04 -8.28 3.60
CA PRO A 161 9.11 -8.91 2.82
C PRO A 161 10.18 -7.93 2.36
N TRP A 162 9.97 -6.63 2.56
CA TRP A 162 10.86 -5.57 2.10
C TRP A 162 12.17 -5.49 2.87
N ARG A 163 13.16 -4.92 2.20
CA ARG A 163 14.43 -4.47 2.74
C ARG A 163 14.72 -3.06 2.27
N PHE A 164 15.42 -2.33 3.11
CA PHE A 164 15.76 -0.94 2.90
C PHE A 164 17.26 -0.76 2.97
N ASN A 165 17.77 0.19 2.21
CA ASN A 165 19.12 0.68 2.38
C ASN A 165 19.16 2.14 1.99
N VAL A 166 19.85 2.98 2.78
CA VAL A 166 19.98 4.41 2.52
C VAL A 166 21.40 4.67 2.05
N GLN A 167 21.56 5.31 0.89
CA GLN A 167 22.87 5.72 0.37
C GLN A 167 22.76 7.11 -0.23
N ASN A 168 23.67 8.00 0.15
CA ASN A 168 23.78 9.36 -0.41
C ASN A 168 22.46 10.15 -0.38
N GLY A 169 21.64 9.94 0.65
CA GLY A 169 20.34 10.59 0.80
C GLY A 169 19.17 9.87 0.12
N ASP A 170 19.43 8.90 -0.76
CA ASP A 170 18.38 8.13 -1.43
C ASP A 170 18.00 6.87 -0.66
N LEU A 171 16.75 6.43 -0.86
CA LEU A 171 16.22 5.20 -0.26
C LEU A 171 16.08 4.11 -1.32
N TYR A 172 16.75 2.98 -1.09
CA TYR A 172 16.64 1.79 -1.92
C TYR A 172 15.71 0.77 -1.27
N ILE A 173 14.77 0.23 -2.03
CA ILE A 173 13.74 -0.70 -1.56
C ILE A 173 13.67 -1.92 -2.48
N TRP A 174 13.64 -3.11 -1.91
CA TRP A 174 13.40 -4.37 -2.64
C TRP A 174 12.72 -5.38 -1.72
N THR A 175 12.26 -6.50 -2.26
CA THR A 175 11.70 -7.60 -1.45
C THR A 175 12.59 -8.83 -1.48
N LYS A 176 12.60 -9.60 -0.40
CA LYS A 176 13.17 -10.95 -0.39
C LYS A 176 12.25 -11.87 -1.19
N GLY A 177 12.78 -12.66 -2.14
CA GLY A 177 11.97 -13.55 -2.98
C GLY A 177 11.23 -14.63 -2.18
N ASN A 178 10.16 -15.19 -2.76
CA ASN A 178 9.48 -16.34 -2.17
C ASN A 178 10.28 -17.63 -2.33
N VAL A 179 10.16 -18.52 -1.34
CA VAL A 179 10.79 -19.86 -1.36
C VAL A 179 10.28 -20.72 -2.52
N ILE A 180 9.06 -20.48 -3.01
CA ILE A 180 8.36 -21.31 -4.01
C ILE A 180 8.41 -20.66 -5.42
N GLY A 181 9.27 -19.66 -5.62
CA GLY A 181 9.30 -18.88 -6.86
C GLY A 181 8.20 -17.81 -6.91
N GLY A 182 8.49 -16.70 -7.59
CA GLY A 182 7.64 -15.50 -7.62
C GLY A 182 8.09 -14.41 -6.64
N GLY A 183 7.89 -13.15 -7.03
CA GLY A 183 8.26 -11.98 -6.22
C GLY A 183 7.07 -11.41 -5.45
N HIS A 184 7.35 -10.69 -4.37
CA HIS A 184 6.37 -9.93 -3.60
C HIS A 184 6.04 -8.60 -4.30
N TRP A 185 5.63 -8.65 -5.56
CA TRP A 185 5.54 -7.46 -6.42
C TRP A 185 4.48 -6.46 -5.94
N ILE A 186 3.29 -6.95 -5.56
CA ILE A 186 2.25 -6.08 -4.99
C ILE A 186 2.73 -5.49 -3.66
N ASP A 187 3.32 -6.29 -2.77
CA ASP A 187 3.85 -5.78 -1.50
C ASP A 187 4.99 -4.75 -1.73
N LEU A 188 5.80 -4.91 -2.79
CA LEU A 188 6.84 -3.96 -3.18
C LEU A 188 6.22 -2.64 -3.64
N GLY A 189 5.17 -2.68 -4.46
CA GLY A 189 4.40 -1.49 -4.84
C GLY A 189 3.81 -0.78 -3.63
N ILE A 190 3.19 -1.53 -2.72
CA ILE A 190 2.60 -1.02 -1.48
C ILE A 190 3.64 -0.28 -0.62
N VAL A 191 4.83 -0.84 -0.40
CA VAL A 191 5.85 -0.14 0.40
C VAL A 191 6.45 1.07 -0.35
N LEU A 192 6.52 1.01 -1.68
CA LEU A 192 6.98 2.14 -2.51
C LEU A 192 6.01 3.33 -2.45
N SER A 193 4.70 3.09 -2.34
CA SER A 193 3.73 4.18 -2.19
C SER A 193 3.92 4.91 -0.88
N HIS A 194 4.11 4.18 0.23
CA HIS A 194 4.40 4.75 1.54
C HIS A 194 5.68 5.60 1.53
N ALA A 195 6.72 5.11 0.85
CA ALA A 195 7.95 5.87 0.66
C ALA A 195 7.71 7.16 -0.12
N TYR A 196 7.05 7.06 -1.28
CA TYR A 196 6.77 8.16 -2.18
C TYR A 196 5.97 9.28 -1.52
N ILE A 197 4.79 8.95 -0.99
CA ILE A 197 3.86 9.94 -0.43
C ILE A 197 4.39 10.58 0.85
N THR A 198 5.16 9.83 1.66
CA THR A 198 5.77 10.40 2.87
C THR A 198 6.94 11.30 2.48
N ALA A 199 7.72 10.94 1.47
CA ALA A 199 8.81 11.77 0.99
C ALA A 199 8.31 13.11 0.42
N LEU A 200 7.14 13.13 -0.24
CA LEU A 200 6.52 14.36 -0.74
C LEU A 200 6.15 15.37 0.36
N GLU A 201 6.04 14.97 1.63
CA GLU A 201 5.84 15.91 2.75
C GLU A 201 7.13 16.66 3.12
N PHE A 202 8.30 16.13 2.74
CA PHE A 202 9.61 16.63 3.18
C PHE A 202 10.48 17.17 2.05
N PHE A 203 10.23 16.72 0.82
CA PHE A 203 11.07 17.01 -0.33
C PHE A 203 10.22 17.58 -1.46
N SER A 204 10.75 18.61 -2.11
CA SER A 204 10.07 19.31 -3.21
C SER A 204 9.93 18.44 -4.45
N LYS A 205 10.88 17.52 -4.65
CA LYS A 205 10.91 16.61 -5.79
C LYS A 205 11.23 15.20 -5.31
N VAL A 206 10.33 14.27 -5.65
CA VAL A 206 10.48 12.84 -5.37
C VAL A 206 10.23 12.07 -6.65
N SER A 207 11.14 11.18 -7.00
CA SER A 207 10.97 10.25 -8.12
C SER A 207 11.37 8.84 -7.72
N ILE A 208 10.81 7.85 -8.39
CA ILE A 208 11.13 6.45 -8.18
C ILE A 208 11.61 5.86 -9.50
N GLU A 209 12.77 5.21 -9.47
CA GLU A 209 13.34 4.52 -10.61
C GLU A 209 13.72 3.08 -10.26
N LYS A 210 13.77 2.24 -11.28
CA LYS A 210 14.25 0.86 -11.14
C LYS A 210 15.78 0.88 -11.22
N ALA A 211 16.45 0.60 -10.11
CA ALA A 211 17.92 0.68 -10.03
C ALA A 211 18.60 -0.57 -10.60
N ALA A 212 18.23 -1.76 -10.11
CA ALA A 212 18.77 -3.04 -10.60
C ALA A 212 17.86 -4.21 -10.20
N ARG A 213 17.57 -5.11 -11.15
CA ARG A 213 16.63 -6.23 -10.93
C ARG A 213 15.34 -5.74 -10.27
N ASP A 214 15.09 -6.12 -9.03
CA ASP A 214 13.85 -5.86 -8.30
C ASP A 214 14.01 -4.77 -7.23
N LYS A 215 15.15 -4.06 -7.28
CA LYS A 215 15.47 -2.95 -6.39
C LYS A 215 15.06 -1.64 -7.05
N TYR A 216 14.25 -0.89 -6.32
CA TYR A 216 13.82 0.46 -6.67
C TYR A 216 14.59 1.48 -5.83
N ARG A 217 14.85 2.65 -6.40
CA ARG A 217 15.48 3.78 -5.75
C ARG A 217 14.47 4.92 -5.71
N VAL A 218 14.23 5.42 -4.51
CA VAL A 218 13.46 6.63 -4.24
C VAL A 218 14.47 7.77 -4.11
N ILE A 219 14.43 8.68 -5.08
CA ILE A 219 15.29 9.86 -5.16
C ILE A 219 14.54 11.03 -4.54
N MET A 220 15.20 11.74 -3.64
CA MET A 220 14.60 12.81 -2.83
C MET A 220 15.50 14.05 -2.89
N SER A 221 14.99 15.14 -3.48
CA SER A 221 15.72 16.41 -3.64
C SER A 221 14.89 17.64 -3.28
#